data_AF-A0A842MAY3-F1
#
_entry.id   AF-A0A842MAY3-F1
#
_cell.length_a   1.000
_cell.length_b   1.000
_cell.length_c   1.000
_cell.angle_alpha   90.00
_cell.angle_beta   90.00
_cell.angle_gamma   90.00
#
_symmetry.space_group_name_H-M   'P 1'
#
loop_
_entity.id
_entity.type
_entity.pdbx_description
1 polymer ?
#
loop_
_entity_poly.entity_id
_entity_poly.type
_entity_poly.pdbx_seq_one_letter_code
_entity_poly.pdbx_strand_id
1 'polypeptide(L)'
;MTLEDKIKQWLTEEGLLGQIVDDENANFHFIVNYPEDHVIDVIQPKGKEDLILIACATSVSPEHLSKIRELSESKREEFLWQIRFSLNKFLVDFQLEHPRNILESYLVTDEIYNDALTKDRLISTIKKVFKAKLHVLWLIQKRFGEKKDEIHEDTMYV
;
A
#
# COMPACT_ATOMS: atom_id res chain seq x y z
N MET A 1 -12.53 -26.56 7.71
CA MET A 1 -11.93 -25.23 7.89
C MET A 1 -12.01 -24.53 6.55
N THR A 2 -12.73 -23.42 6.49
CA THR A 2 -12.93 -22.67 5.24
C THR A 2 -11.66 -21.91 4.86
N LEU A 3 -11.62 -21.36 3.65
CA LEU A 3 -10.54 -20.47 3.22
C LEU A 3 -10.45 -19.23 4.12
N GLU A 4 -11.60 -18.66 4.46
CA GLU A 4 -11.74 -17.54 5.39
C GLU A 4 -11.11 -17.87 6.75
N ASP A 5 -11.49 -19.01 7.35
CA ASP A 5 -10.95 -19.45 8.65
C ASP A 5 -9.42 -19.57 8.60
N LYS A 6 -8.89 -20.09 7.48
CA LYS A 6 -7.46 -20.30 7.26
C LYS A 6 -6.68 -18.99 7.22
N ILE A 7 -7.15 -18.03 6.44
CA ILE A 7 -6.51 -16.72 6.31
C ILE A 7 -6.62 -15.96 7.64
N LYS A 8 -7.80 -15.96 8.26
CA LYS A 8 -8.02 -15.33 9.56
C LYS A 8 -7.10 -15.89 10.63
N GLN A 9 -6.96 -17.22 10.71
CA GLN A 9 -6.04 -17.85 11.64
C GLN A 9 -4.60 -17.38 11.41
N TRP A 10 -4.09 -17.44 10.18
CA TRP A 10 -2.72 -17.01 9.88
C TRP A 10 -2.45 -15.54 10.21
N LEU A 11 -3.39 -14.64 9.89
CA LEU A 11 -3.26 -13.22 10.23
C LEU A 11 -3.29 -13.00 11.76
N THR A 12 -4.08 -13.78 12.49
CA THR A 12 -4.15 -13.71 13.96
C THR A 12 -2.87 -14.23 14.60
N GLU A 13 -2.33 -15.35 14.13
CA GLU A 13 -1.06 -15.93 14.62
C GLU A 13 0.12 -14.96 14.48
N GLU A 14 0.13 -14.16 13.41
CA GLU A 14 1.17 -13.15 13.17
C GLU A 14 0.88 -11.80 13.85
N GLY A 15 -0.25 -11.68 14.58
CA GLY A 15 -0.66 -10.43 15.24
C GLY A 15 -1.03 -9.30 14.27
N LEU A 16 -1.35 -9.64 13.02
CA LEU A 16 -1.61 -8.69 11.94
C LEU A 16 -3.09 -8.36 11.74
N LEU A 17 -3.99 -9.24 12.20
CA LEU A 17 -5.43 -9.05 12.05
C LEU A 17 -5.91 -7.85 12.89
N GLY A 18 -6.42 -6.83 12.21
CA GLY A 18 -6.98 -5.63 12.84
C GLY A 18 -8.50 -5.75 13.04
N GLN A 19 -9.25 -5.70 11.95
CA GLN A 19 -10.72 -5.69 11.96
C GLN A 19 -11.30 -6.61 10.88
N ILE A 20 -12.54 -7.04 11.07
CA ILE A 20 -13.33 -7.75 10.05
C ILE A 20 -14.39 -6.77 9.57
N VAL A 21 -14.49 -6.60 8.26
CA VAL A 21 -15.40 -5.65 7.61
C VAL A 21 -16.54 -6.43 6.96
N ASP A 22 -17.75 -5.91 7.11
CA ASP A 22 -18.92 -6.38 6.37
C ASP A 22 -18.97 -5.62 5.02
N ASP A 23 -18.56 -6.29 3.94
CA ASP A 23 -18.52 -5.75 2.58
C ASP A 23 -19.44 -6.58 1.67
N GLU A 24 -20.49 -5.94 1.13
CA GLU A 24 -21.46 -6.57 0.24
C GLU A 24 -20.85 -7.14 -1.05
N ASN A 25 -19.67 -6.63 -1.45
CA ASN A 25 -18.92 -6.99 -2.64
C ASN A 25 -17.82 -8.02 -2.39
N ALA A 26 -17.66 -8.48 -1.15
CA ALA A 26 -16.67 -9.48 -0.79
C ALA A 26 -17.34 -10.73 -0.17
N ASN A 27 -16.71 -11.89 -0.36
CA ASN A 27 -17.03 -13.07 0.44
C ASN A 27 -16.53 -12.89 1.88
N PHE A 28 -15.36 -12.26 2.03
CA PHE A 28 -14.84 -11.77 3.30
C PHE A 28 -13.86 -10.61 3.07
N HIS A 29 -13.75 -9.74 4.07
CA HIS A 29 -12.85 -8.60 4.06
C HIS A 29 -12.20 -8.44 5.44
N PHE A 30 -10.88 -8.56 5.48
CA PHE A 30 -10.08 -8.32 6.68
C PHE A 30 -9.22 -7.07 6.51
N ILE A 31 -9.24 -6.23 7.54
CA ILE A 31 -8.27 -5.16 7.71
C ILE A 31 -7.06 -5.74 8.45
N VAL A 32 -5.90 -5.60 7.83
CA VAL A 32 -4.59 -5.97 8.36
C VAL A 32 -3.81 -4.72 8.73
N ASN A 33 -3.25 -4.72 9.94
CA ASN A 33 -2.34 -3.67 10.40
C ASN A 33 -0.90 -4.13 10.14
N TYR A 34 -0.29 -3.65 9.06
CA TYR A 34 1.10 -3.96 8.75
C TYR A 34 1.81 -2.86 7.95
N PRO A 35 2.94 -2.36 8.49
CA PRO A 35 3.37 -2.34 9.89
C PRO A 35 2.36 -1.62 10.80
N GLU A 36 2.73 -1.41 12.07
CA GLU A 36 1.94 -0.63 13.02
C GLU A 36 1.43 0.69 12.40
N ASP A 37 0.15 1.03 12.63
CA ASP A 37 -0.58 2.16 12.05
C ASP A 37 -0.74 2.20 10.52
N HIS A 38 -0.43 1.12 9.80
CA HIS A 38 -0.67 1.01 8.37
C HIS A 38 -1.74 -0.03 8.05
N VAL A 39 -2.80 0.43 7.37
CA VAL A 39 -3.92 -0.40 6.96
C VAL A 39 -3.67 -1.00 5.58
N ILE A 40 -3.88 -2.31 5.48
CA ILE A 40 -3.89 -3.10 4.25
C ILE A 40 -5.14 -3.98 4.28
N ASP A 41 -5.84 -4.03 3.16
CA ASP A 41 -7.04 -4.84 3.00
C ASP A 41 -6.67 -6.22 2.43
N VAL A 42 -7.25 -7.26 3.03
CA VAL A 42 -7.21 -8.64 2.54
C VAL A 42 -8.64 -9.06 2.24
N ILE A 43 -8.95 -9.17 0.95
CA ILE A 43 -10.31 -9.29 0.45
C ILE A 43 -10.41 -10.54 -0.40
N GLN A 44 -11.49 -11.31 -0.27
CA GLN A 44 -11.92 -12.20 -1.34
C GLN A 44 -13.12 -11.58 -2.07
N PRO A 45 -12.98 -11.14 -3.33
CA PRO A 45 -14.09 -10.55 -4.05
C PRO A 45 -15.24 -11.54 -4.25
N LYS A 46 -16.47 -11.05 -4.17
CA LYS A 46 -17.67 -11.85 -4.41
C LYS A 46 -17.67 -12.39 -5.84
N GLY A 47 -17.98 -13.68 -5.97
CA GLY A 47 -17.95 -14.39 -7.26
C GLY A 47 -16.55 -14.77 -7.75
N LYS A 48 -15.48 -14.51 -6.98
CA LYS A 48 -14.12 -14.99 -7.25
C LYS A 48 -13.59 -15.86 -6.09
N GLU A 49 -14.10 -17.07 -5.98
CA GLU A 49 -13.76 -18.00 -4.87
C GLU A 49 -12.29 -18.47 -4.86
N ASP A 50 -11.61 -18.37 -6.00
CA ASP A 50 -10.20 -18.75 -6.19
C ASP A 50 -9.20 -17.64 -5.86
N LEU A 51 -9.66 -16.42 -5.58
CA LEU A 51 -8.77 -15.25 -5.55
C LEU A 51 -8.81 -14.52 -4.22
N ILE A 52 -7.63 -14.22 -3.70
CA ILE A 52 -7.41 -13.30 -2.59
C ILE A 52 -6.72 -12.04 -3.14
N LEU A 53 -7.32 -10.88 -2.89
CA LEU A 53 -6.80 -9.58 -3.21
C LEU A 53 -6.17 -8.95 -1.98
N ILE A 54 -4.93 -8.51 -2.10
CA ILE A 54 -4.24 -7.69 -1.11
C ILE A 54 -4.17 -6.27 -1.64
N ALA A 55 -4.79 -5.32 -0.95
CA ALA A 55 -4.94 -3.95 -1.43
C ALA A 55 -4.46 -2.94 -0.39
N CYS A 56 -3.81 -1.87 -0.84
CA CYS A 56 -3.43 -0.75 0.02
C CYS A 56 -3.70 0.57 -0.71
N ALA A 57 -4.79 1.22 -0.32
CA ALA A 57 -5.12 2.56 -0.79
C ALA A 57 -4.38 3.61 0.04
N THR A 58 -3.80 4.63 -0.60
CA THR A 58 -3.11 5.72 0.08
C THR A 58 -3.46 7.05 -0.54
N SER A 59 -3.95 7.97 0.28
CA SER A 59 -4.20 9.37 -0.09
C SER A 59 -2.97 10.22 0.20
N VAL A 60 -2.63 11.11 -0.72
CA VAL A 60 -1.55 12.09 -0.53
C VAL A 60 -2.04 13.19 0.41
N SER A 61 -1.23 13.57 1.40
CA SER A 61 -1.62 14.61 2.36
C SER A 61 -1.84 15.97 1.68
N PRO A 62 -2.73 16.83 2.22
CA PRO A 62 -2.96 18.17 1.68
C PRO A 62 -1.69 19.01 1.52
N GLU A 63 -0.73 18.86 2.45
CA GLU A 63 0.56 19.55 2.42
C GLU A 63 1.46 19.11 1.26
N HIS A 64 1.54 17.80 0.98
CA HIS A 64 2.28 17.33 -0.19
C HIS A 64 1.55 17.70 -1.49
N LEU A 65 0.21 17.71 -1.48
CA LEU A 65 -0.60 18.12 -2.62
C LEU A 65 -0.38 19.58 -3.03
N SER A 66 -0.27 20.51 -2.07
CA SER A 66 0.04 21.90 -2.40
C SER A 66 1.42 22.02 -3.06
N LYS A 67 2.43 21.31 -2.56
CA LYS A 67 3.78 21.30 -3.13
C LYS A 67 3.82 20.68 -4.54
N ILE A 68 3.03 19.65 -4.81
CA ILE A 68 2.88 19.09 -6.18
C ILE A 68 2.23 20.10 -7.12
N ARG A 69 1.24 20.86 -6.63
CA ARG A 69 0.55 21.92 -7.41
C ARG A 69 1.47 23.10 -7.73
N GLU A 70 2.52 23.34 -6.97
CA GLU A 70 3.50 24.40 -7.28
C GLU A 70 4.45 24.01 -8.42
N LEU A 71 4.58 22.72 -8.74
CA LEU A 71 5.38 22.26 -9.86
C LEU A 71 4.78 22.67 -11.21
N SER A 72 5.64 22.89 -12.20
CA SER A 72 5.24 23.00 -13.60
C SER A 72 4.66 21.68 -14.12
N GLU A 73 3.83 21.74 -15.16
CA GLU A 73 3.18 20.57 -15.76
C GLU A 73 4.18 19.47 -16.16
N SER A 74 5.28 19.84 -16.83
CA SER A 74 6.34 18.91 -17.20
C SER A 74 6.99 18.22 -16.00
N LYS A 75 7.21 18.94 -14.88
CA LYS A 75 7.77 18.34 -13.65
C LYS A 75 6.79 17.42 -12.93
N ARG A 76 5.48 17.69 -13.04
CA ARG A 76 4.43 16.80 -12.52
C ARG A 76 4.36 15.52 -13.34
N GLU A 77 4.41 15.63 -14.66
CA GLU A 77 4.42 14.48 -15.55
C GLU A 77 5.66 13.60 -15.31
N GLU A 78 6.85 14.20 -15.22
CA GLU A 78 8.10 13.50 -14.88
C GLU A 78 7.97 12.74 -13.55
N PHE A 79 7.38 13.37 -12.53
CA PHE A 79 7.17 12.75 -11.23
C PHE A 79 6.21 11.55 -11.30
N LEU A 80 5.13 11.65 -12.08
CA LEU A 80 4.23 10.51 -12.30
C LEU A 80 4.92 9.37 -13.03
N TRP A 81 5.73 9.66 -14.06
CA TRP A 81 6.50 8.62 -14.74
C TRP A 81 7.50 7.93 -13.82
N GLN A 82 8.16 8.69 -12.94
CA GLN A 82 9.03 8.13 -11.91
C GLN A 82 8.28 7.12 -11.03
N ILE A 83 7.07 7.48 -10.57
CA ILE A 83 6.23 6.59 -9.74
C ILE A 83 5.83 5.34 -10.51
N ARG A 84 5.36 5.47 -11.75
CA ARG A 84 4.96 4.33 -12.61
C ARG A 84 6.12 3.34 -12.79
N PHE A 85 7.30 3.83 -13.17
CA PHE A 85 8.47 2.98 -13.35
C PHE A 85 8.96 2.36 -12.04
N SER A 86 8.83 3.06 -10.92
CA SER A 86 9.17 2.53 -9.61
C SER A 86 8.23 1.40 -9.19
N LEU A 87 6.91 1.62 -9.26
CA LEU A 87 5.90 0.62 -8.88
C LEU A 87 5.97 -0.63 -9.76
N ASN A 88 6.18 -0.47 -11.07
CA ASN A 88 6.29 -1.59 -12.01
C ASN A 88 7.44 -2.57 -11.67
N LYS A 89 8.46 -2.15 -10.91
CA LYS A 89 9.56 -3.02 -10.47
C LYS A 89 9.18 -3.94 -9.30
N PHE A 90 8.11 -3.64 -8.58
CA PHE A 90 7.65 -4.45 -7.45
C PHE A 90 6.76 -5.62 -7.88
N LEU A 91 6.46 -5.75 -9.18
CA LEU A 91 5.55 -6.77 -9.72
C LEU A 91 4.17 -6.74 -9.02
N VAL A 92 3.65 -5.53 -8.81
CA VAL A 92 2.32 -5.24 -8.25
C VAL A 92 1.49 -4.55 -9.32
N ASP A 93 0.17 -4.66 -9.21
CA ASP A 93 -0.75 -3.80 -9.93
C ASP A 93 -0.93 -2.49 -9.18
N PHE A 94 -1.23 -1.42 -9.91
CA PHE A 94 -1.44 -0.11 -9.30
C PHE A 94 -2.41 0.76 -10.10
N GLN A 95 -3.14 1.59 -9.38
CA GLN A 95 -3.98 2.67 -9.92
C GLN A 95 -3.53 4.00 -9.31
N LEU A 96 -3.42 5.03 -10.14
CA LEU A 96 -3.02 6.36 -9.71
C LEU A 96 -4.15 7.35 -10.03
N GLU A 97 -4.66 8.04 -9.01
CA GLU A 97 -5.61 9.13 -9.20
C GLU A 97 -4.82 10.43 -9.33
N HIS A 98 -4.79 11.00 -10.54
CA HIS A 98 -3.93 12.15 -10.84
C HIS A 98 -4.55 13.22 -11.77
N PRO A 99 -5.64 13.90 -11.36
CA PRO A 99 -6.23 14.95 -12.18
C PRO A 99 -5.20 16.06 -12.48
N ARG A 100 -5.04 16.41 -13.77
CA ARG A 100 -4.05 17.41 -14.25
C ARG A 100 -2.61 17.11 -13.79
N ASN A 101 -2.26 15.82 -13.78
CA ASN A 101 -0.98 15.28 -13.34
C ASN A 101 -0.64 15.54 -11.85
N ILE A 102 -1.62 15.91 -11.03
CA ILE A 102 -1.44 16.09 -9.58
C ILE A 102 -1.83 14.78 -8.90
N LEU A 103 -0.87 14.05 -8.34
CA LEU A 103 -1.16 12.79 -7.65
C LEU A 103 -1.96 13.03 -6.36
N GLU A 104 -3.22 12.61 -6.34
CA GLU A 104 -4.14 12.74 -5.20
C GLU A 104 -4.19 11.49 -4.34
N SER A 105 -4.23 10.33 -4.97
CA SER A 105 -4.14 9.04 -4.28
C SER A 105 -3.53 7.99 -5.19
N TYR A 106 -3.12 6.88 -4.59
CA TYR A 106 -2.70 5.69 -5.31
C TYR A 106 -3.16 4.44 -4.58
N LEU A 107 -3.48 3.42 -5.35
CA LEU A 107 -3.85 2.10 -4.89
C LEU A 107 -2.79 1.12 -5.40
N VAL A 108 -2.26 0.29 -4.51
CA VAL A 108 -1.37 -0.82 -4.86
C VAL A 108 -2.05 -2.13 -4.52
N THR A 109 -2.05 -3.07 -5.46
CA THR A 109 -2.68 -4.37 -5.29
C THR A 109 -1.78 -5.51 -5.72
N ASP A 110 -2.02 -6.68 -5.13
CA ASP A 110 -1.49 -7.96 -5.60
C ASP A 110 -2.51 -9.06 -5.32
N GLU A 111 -2.48 -10.11 -6.14
CA GLU A 111 -3.44 -11.21 -6.08
C GLU A 111 -2.74 -12.53 -5.73
N ILE A 112 -3.44 -13.39 -4.99
CA ILE A 112 -3.01 -14.75 -4.67
C ILE A 112 -4.15 -15.70 -5.04
N TYR A 113 -3.87 -16.63 -5.94
CA TYR A 113 -4.78 -17.72 -6.29
C TYR A 113 -4.68 -18.87 -5.28
N ASN A 114 -5.74 -19.65 -5.11
CA ASN A 114 -5.80 -20.68 -4.07
C ASN A 114 -4.78 -21.80 -4.29
N ASP A 115 -4.40 -22.06 -5.54
CA ASP A 115 -3.40 -23.08 -5.91
C ASP A 115 -1.98 -22.75 -5.42
N ALA A 116 -1.68 -21.48 -5.19
CA ALA A 116 -0.41 -20.98 -4.67
C ALA A 116 -0.51 -20.44 -3.22
N LEU A 117 -1.70 -20.48 -2.62
CA LEU A 117 -1.94 -19.89 -1.31
C LEU A 117 -1.31 -20.71 -0.17
N THR A 118 -0.30 -20.12 0.44
CA THR A 118 0.35 -20.59 1.66
C THR A 118 0.47 -19.43 2.66
N LYS A 119 0.68 -19.74 3.95
CA LYS A 119 0.96 -18.71 4.97
C LYS A 119 2.13 -17.81 4.54
N ASP A 120 3.22 -18.43 4.07
CA ASP A 120 4.40 -17.70 3.57
C ASP A 120 4.04 -16.76 2.41
N ARG A 121 3.30 -17.26 1.42
CA ARG A 121 2.90 -16.45 0.26
C ARG A 121 2.00 -15.28 0.67
N LEU A 122 1.05 -15.50 1.57
CA LEU A 122 0.18 -14.44 2.10
C LEU A 122 0.99 -13.33 2.76
N ILE A 123 1.84 -13.68 3.73
CA ILE A 123 2.63 -12.70 4.50
C ILE A 123 3.65 -11.99 3.59
N SER A 124 4.31 -12.72 2.68
CA SER A 124 5.24 -12.13 1.71
C SER A 124 4.55 -11.15 0.76
N THR A 125 3.32 -11.44 0.37
CA THR A 125 2.53 -10.56 -0.50
C THR A 125 2.09 -9.28 0.20
N ILE A 126 1.61 -9.37 1.45
CA ILE A 126 1.30 -8.20 2.30
C ILE A 126 2.54 -7.30 2.42
N LYS A 127 3.71 -7.90 2.68
CA LYS A 127 5.00 -7.18 2.72
C LYS A 127 5.36 -6.52 1.39
N LYS A 128 5.11 -7.20 0.27
CA LYS A 128 5.40 -6.69 -1.09
C LYS A 128 4.55 -5.44 -1.39
N VAL A 129 3.24 -5.54 -1.17
CA VAL A 129 2.29 -4.43 -1.35
C VAL A 129 2.67 -3.25 -0.46
N PHE A 130 2.97 -3.49 0.82
CA PHE A 130 3.43 -2.44 1.73
C PHE A 130 4.71 -1.75 1.23
N LYS A 131 5.72 -2.51 0.81
CA LYS A 131 7.00 -1.96 0.34
C LYS A 131 6.83 -1.12 -0.93
N ALA A 132 5.98 -1.55 -1.85
CA ALA A 132 5.67 -0.80 -3.06
C ALA A 132 4.99 0.54 -2.72
N LYS A 133 4.00 0.52 -1.81
CA LYS A 133 3.36 1.73 -1.27
C LYS A 133 4.37 2.64 -0.56
N LEU A 134 5.19 2.09 0.33
CA LEU A 134 6.21 2.83 1.08
C LEU A 134 7.22 3.51 0.14
N HIS A 135 7.59 2.86 -0.96
CA HIS A 135 8.49 3.44 -1.95
C HIS A 135 7.93 4.75 -2.54
N VAL A 136 6.64 4.78 -2.89
CA VAL A 136 5.98 5.99 -3.40
C VAL A 136 5.91 7.07 -2.32
N LEU A 137 5.55 6.68 -1.09
CA LEU A 137 5.54 7.60 0.06
C LEU A 137 6.92 8.25 0.26
N TRP A 138 8.01 7.48 0.20
CA TRP A 138 9.36 8.03 0.29
C TRP A 138 9.77 8.89 -0.90
N LEU A 139 9.29 8.61 -2.12
CA LEU A 139 9.52 9.50 -3.26
C LEU A 139 8.86 10.87 -3.05
N ILE A 140 7.63 10.88 -2.51
CA ILE A 140 6.91 12.11 -2.16
C ILE A 140 7.69 12.86 -1.06
N GLN A 141 8.02 12.19 0.05
CA GLN A 141 8.76 12.80 1.16
C GLN A 141 10.15 13.29 0.76
N LYS A 142 10.89 12.55 -0.07
CA LYS A 142 12.21 12.97 -0.53
C LYS A 142 12.14 14.23 -1.40
N ARG A 143 11.07 14.38 -2.19
CA ARG A 143 10.91 15.51 -3.12
C ARG A 143 10.27 16.74 -2.46
N PHE A 144 9.37 16.52 -1.49
CA PHE A 144 8.50 17.55 -0.92
C PHE A 144 8.53 17.64 0.61
N GLY A 145 9.22 16.73 1.30
CA GLY A 145 9.42 16.78 2.73
C GLY A 145 10.28 17.99 3.11
N GLU A 146 10.00 18.58 4.26
CA GLU A 146 10.79 19.69 4.78
C GLU A 146 12.20 19.22 5.13
N LYS A 147 13.22 19.95 4.68
CA LYS A 147 14.51 19.91 5.37
C LYS A 147 14.29 20.59 6.71
N LYS A 148 14.20 19.82 7.80
CA LYS A 148 14.56 20.37 9.12
C LYS A 148 16.07 20.60 9.11
N ASP A 149 16.50 21.73 8.55
CA ASP A 149 17.80 22.30 8.86
C ASP A 149 17.73 22.90 10.27
N GLU A 150 17.80 22.05 11.29
CA GLU A 150 18.29 22.43 12.62
C GLU A 150 19.20 21.32 13.13
N ILE A 151 20.50 21.60 13.04
CA ILE A 151 21.58 20.89 13.72
C ILE A 151 21.35 21.05 15.23
N HIS A 152 21.18 19.95 15.95
CA HIS A 152 21.69 19.83 17.32
C HIS A 152 22.24 18.42 17.53
N GLU A 153 23.57 18.39 17.54
CA GLU A 153 24.51 17.56 18.29
C GLU A 153 24.08 16.15 18.74
N ASP A 154 24.88 15.18 18.28
CA ASP A 154 25.37 14.00 19.01
C ASP A 154 24.46 13.36 20.06
N THR A 155 23.98 12.16 19.75
CA THR A 155 24.47 10.95 20.44
C THR A 155 23.95 9.70 19.73
N MET A 156 24.85 9.00 19.06
CA MET A 156 24.68 7.58 18.79
C MET A 156 24.56 6.84 20.12
N TYR A 157 23.53 6.00 20.26
CA TYR A 157 23.61 4.85 21.16
C TYR A 157 23.32 3.56 20.39
N VAL A 158 24.11 2.57 20.78
CA VAL A 158 24.38 1.25 20.19
C VAL A 158 23.12 0.40 20.03
#